data_AF-A0A1B9QVW0-F1
#
_entry.id   AF-A0A1B9QVW0-F1
#
_cell.length_a   1.000
_cell.length_b   1.000
_cell.length_c   1.000
_cell.angle_alpha   90.00
_cell.angle_beta   90.00
_cell.angle_gamma   90.00
#
_symmetry.space_group_name_H-M   'P 1'
#
loop_
_entity.id
_entity.type
_entity.pdbx_description
1 polymer ?
#
loop_
_entity_poly.entity_id
_entity_poly.type
_entity_poly.pdbx_seq_one_letter_code
_entity_poly.pdbx_strand_id
1 'polypeptide(L)'
;MSDEQNLISYDDVIDAAYDIFLEMAPDNLEPVDVILFTAQFEERGAAELVETGEDWPEHVGFDVDKDVYAEVRIGLVDEDSDVLDDVFARMLVSRDPDNKFCHMLWKRD
;
A
#
# COMPACT_ATOMS: atom_id res chain seq x y z
N MET A 1 -18.81 -17.68 20.91
CA MET A 1 -17.86 -16.70 21.43
C MET A 1 -17.42 -15.95 20.20
N SER A 2 -17.81 -14.69 20.07
CA SER A 2 -17.36 -13.90 18.94
C SER A 2 -15.90 -13.59 19.22
N ASP A 3 -14.98 -14.22 18.50
CA ASP A 3 -13.61 -13.75 18.47
C ASP A 3 -13.67 -12.35 17.84
N GLU A 4 -13.72 -11.30 18.66
CA GLU A 4 -13.31 -9.97 18.22
C GLU A 4 -11.86 -10.13 17.80
N GLN A 5 -11.64 -10.40 16.51
CA GLN A 5 -10.29 -10.49 15.95
C GLN A 5 -9.58 -9.19 16.33
N ASN A 6 -8.51 -9.31 17.10
CA ASN A 6 -7.68 -8.18 17.49
C ASN A 6 -6.80 -7.81 16.29
N LEU A 7 -7.46 -7.28 15.26
CA LEU A 7 -6.84 -6.89 14.00
C LEU A 7 -5.94 -5.68 14.25
N ILE A 8 -4.82 -5.67 13.55
CA ILE A 8 -3.92 -4.53 13.46
C ILE A 8 -4.73 -3.30 13.04
N SER A 9 -4.46 -2.16 13.68
CA SER A 9 -5.16 -0.91 13.36
C SER A 9 -4.80 -0.47 11.94
N TYR A 10 -5.67 0.32 11.30
CA TYR A 10 -5.36 0.80 9.96
C TYR A 10 -4.15 1.73 9.94
N ASP A 11 -3.95 2.53 10.98
CA ASP A 11 -2.78 3.40 11.12
C ASP A 11 -1.50 2.57 11.18
N ASP A 12 -1.47 1.51 12.00
CA ASP A 12 -0.32 0.59 12.07
C ASP A 12 -0.07 -0.15 10.75
N VAL A 13 -1.13 -0.42 9.97
CA VAL A 13 -0.99 -0.99 8.62
C VAL A 13 -0.39 0.00 7.64
N ILE A 14 -0.79 1.26 7.68
CA ILE A 14 -0.22 2.32 6.83
C ILE A 14 1.27 2.47 7.15
N ASP A 15 1.62 2.57 8.43
CA ASP A 15 3.01 2.69 8.87
C ASP A 15 3.85 1.49 8.39
N ALA A 16 3.35 0.28 8.60
CA ALA A 16 4.03 -0.94 8.15
C ALA A 16 4.17 -1.02 6.62
N ALA A 17 3.13 -0.65 5.88
CA ALA A 17 3.15 -0.62 4.42
C ALA A 17 4.19 0.39 3.91
N TYR A 18 4.23 1.56 4.53
CA TYR A 18 5.17 2.63 4.19
C TYR A 18 6.63 2.23 4.44
N ASP A 19 6.93 1.62 5.58
CA ASP A 19 8.27 1.09 5.89
C ASP A 19 8.72 0.03 4.86
N ILE A 20 7.84 -0.92 4.53
CA ILE A 20 8.11 -1.97 3.54
C ILE A 20 8.36 -1.35 2.16
N PHE A 21 7.54 -0.37 1.76
CA PHE A 21 7.71 0.33 0.50
C PHE A 21 9.07 1.01 0.41
N LEU A 22 9.49 1.75 1.45
CA LEU A 22 10.79 2.43 1.45
C LEU A 22 11.97 1.48 1.30
N GLU A 23 11.89 0.31 1.95
CA GLU A 23 12.93 -0.72 1.84
C GLU A 23 13.01 -1.30 0.42
N MET A 24 11.86 -1.52 -0.22
CA MET A 24 11.78 -2.28 -1.47
C MET A 24 11.74 -1.41 -2.73
N ALA A 25 11.36 -0.13 -2.64
CA ALA A 25 11.19 0.77 -3.78
C ALA A 25 12.44 0.92 -4.66
N PRO A 26 13.67 1.07 -4.12
CA PRO A 26 14.87 1.24 -4.94
C PRO A 26 15.16 0.07 -5.89
N ASP A 27 14.73 -1.14 -5.52
CA ASP A 27 14.97 -2.37 -6.29
C ASP A 27 13.82 -2.73 -7.24
N ASN A 28 12.63 -2.16 -7.02
CA ASN A 28 11.40 -2.58 -7.72
C ASN A 28 10.81 -1.53 -8.67
N LEU A 29 11.02 -0.24 -8.38
CA LEU A 29 10.58 0.87 -9.23
C LEU A 29 11.58 1.14 -10.36
N GLU A 30 11.10 1.77 -11.42
CA GLU A 30 11.99 2.28 -12.46
C GLU A 30 12.89 3.39 -11.88
N PRO A 31 14.14 3.54 -12.35
CA PRO A 31 15.06 4.53 -11.81
C PRO A 31 14.52 5.97 -11.83
N VAL A 32 13.68 6.30 -12.82
CA VAL A 32 13.04 7.61 -12.91
C VAL A 32 12.02 7.84 -11.80
N ASP A 33 11.22 6.83 -11.45
CA ASP A 33 10.24 6.91 -10.37
C ASP A 33 10.93 6.97 -9.01
N VAL A 34 12.04 6.24 -8.80
CA VAL A 34 12.85 6.35 -7.57
C VAL A 34 13.39 7.77 -7.38
N ILE A 35 13.91 8.38 -8.45
CA ILE A 35 14.40 9.76 -8.43
C ILE A 35 13.26 10.73 -8.15
N LEU A 36 12.12 10.57 -8.83
CA LEU A 36 10.95 11.43 -8.68
C LEU A 36 10.41 11.37 -7.25
N PHE A 37 10.19 10.17 -6.72
CA PHE A 37 9.77 9.96 -5.34
C PHE A 37 10.75 10.64 -4.38
N THR A 38 12.05 10.35 -4.47
CA THR A 38 13.05 10.93 -3.56
C THR A 38 13.07 12.46 -3.60
N ALA A 39 12.85 13.06 -4.78
CA ALA A 39 12.89 14.50 -4.96
C ALA A 39 11.63 15.22 -4.44
N GLN A 40 10.47 14.57 -4.46
CA GLN A 40 9.18 15.21 -4.18
C GLN A 40 8.47 14.67 -2.94
N PHE A 41 8.95 13.58 -2.35
CA PHE A 41 8.28 12.90 -1.25
C PHE A 41 8.01 13.81 -0.04
N GLU A 42 8.95 14.67 0.34
CA GLU A 42 8.78 15.54 1.52
C GLU A 42 7.57 16.47 1.40
N GLU A 43 7.22 16.89 0.18
CA GLU A 43 6.14 17.85 -0.07
C GLU A 43 4.85 17.18 -0.54
N ARG A 44 4.96 16.10 -1.33
CA ARG A 44 3.84 15.50 -2.06
C ARG A 44 3.63 14.02 -1.73
N GLY A 45 4.48 13.41 -0.91
CA GLY A 45 4.37 12.00 -0.56
C GLY A 45 3.10 11.70 0.23
N ALA A 46 2.38 10.65 -0.17
CA ALA A 46 1.24 10.16 0.58
C ALA A 46 1.17 8.63 0.60
N ALA A 47 0.64 8.11 1.71
CA ALA A 47 0.22 6.73 1.87
C ALA A 47 -1.24 6.72 2.31
N GLU A 48 -2.13 6.20 1.46
CA GLU A 48 -3.57 6.23 1.68
C GLU A 48 -4.15 4.83 1.82
N LEU A 49 -4.94 4.63 2.88
CA LEU A 49 -5.82 3.47 2.98
C LEU A 49 -7.04 3.70 2.06
N VAL A 50 -7.27 2.76 1.15
CA VAL A 50 -8.41 2.80 0.21
C VAL A 50 -9.30 1.59 0.38
N GLU A 51 -10.47 1.60 -0.27
CA GLU A 51 -11.27 0.39 -0.38
C GLU A 51 -10.50 -0.70 -1.14
N THR A 52 -10.40 -1.87 -0.54
CA THR A 52 -9.73 -3.04 -1.14
C THR A 52 -10.39 -3.41 -2.47
N GLY A 53 -9.60 -3.34 -3.54
CA GLY A 53 -10.05 -3.62 -4.91
C GLY A 53 -10.57 -5.05 -5.11
N GLU A 54 -11.54 -5.20 -6.01
CA GLU A 54 -12.10 -6.52 -6.37
C GLU A 54 -11.14 -7.37 -7.21
N ASP A 55 -10.07 -6.76 -7.76
CA ASP A 55 -9.08 -7.43 -8.62
C ASP A 55 -8.02 -8.23 -7.84
N TRP A 56 -7.89 -8.01 -6.54
CA TRP A 56 -6.85 -8.66 -5.72
C TRP A 56 -6.80 -10.18 -5.79
N PRO A 57 -7.93 -10.92 -5.77
CA PRO A 57 -7.90 -12.37 -5.87
C PRO A 57 -7.16 -12.89 -7.12
N GLU A 58 -7.19 -12.14 -8.23
CA GLU A 58 -6.46 -12.48 -9.46
C GLU A 58 -4.94 -12.35 -9.29
N HIS A 59 -4.49 -11.42 -8.44
CA HIS A 59 -3.07 -11.17 -8.18
C HIS A 59 -2.50 -12.12 -7.12
N VAL A 60 -3.26 -12.44 -6.07
CA VAL A 60 -2.78 -13.24 -4.93
C VAL A 60 -3.17 -14.71 -4.99
N GLY A 61 -4.13 -15.08 -5.84
CA GLY A 61 -4.54 -16.48 -6.05
C GLY A 61 -5.43 -17.06 -4.95
N PHE A 62 -6.03 -16.22 -4.11
CA PHE A 62 -6.98 -16.61 -3.06
C PHE A 62 -8.04 -15.52 -2.85
N ASP A 63 -9.18 -15.89 -2.24
CA ASP A 63 -10.26 -14.94 -1.93
C ASP A 63 -9.83 -13.96 -0.82
N VAL A 64 -9.97 -12.66 -1.07
CA VAL A 64 -9.55 -11.60 -0.15
C VAL A 64 -10.73 -11.14 0.71
N ASP A 65 -10.65 -11.41 2.01
CA ASP A 65 -11.60 -10.88 3.00
C ASP A 65 -11.28 -9.41 3.31
N LYS A 66 -12.16 -8.49 2.90
CA LYS A 66 -11.96 -7.04 3.06
C LYS A 66 -12.03 -6.56 4.51
N ASP A 67 -12.54 -7.38 5.43
CA ASP A 67 -12.53 -7.04 6.86
C ASP A 67 -11.15 -7.32 7.48
N VAL A 68 -10.39 -8.27 6.91
CA VAL A 68 -9.07 -8.70 7.38
C VAL A 68 -7.93 -8.08 6.56
N TYR A 69 -8.12 -7.84 5.27
CA TYR A 69 -7.10 -7.29 4.38
C TYR A 69 -7.39 -5.83 4.02
N ALA A 70 -6.35 -5.02 4.08
CA ALA A 70 -6.37 -3.60 3.74
C ALA A 70 -5.55 -3.34 2.47
N GLU A 71 -6.07 -2.47 1.58
CA GLU A 71 -5.29 -1.90 0.48
C GLU A 71 -4.72 -0.55 0.89
N VAL A 72 -3.39 -0.41 0.81
CA VAL A 72 -2.68 0.86 0.96
C VAL A 72 -2.08 1.26 -0.39
N ARG A 73 -2.24 2.52 -0.78
CA ARG A 73 -1.61 3.09 -1.98
C ARG A 73 -0.55 4.09 -1.56
N ILE A 74 0.61 4.01 -2.19
CA ILE A 74 1.74 4.90 -1.90
C ILE A 74 2.17 5.57 -3.20
N GLY A 75 2.36 6.88 -3.16
CA GLY A 75 2.62 7.70 -4.34
C GLY A 75 2.82 9.17 -4.02
N LEU A 76 2.61 10.01 -5.03
CA LEU A 76 2.61 11.47 -4.90
C LEU A 76 1.20 12.01 -5.14
N VAL A 77 0.79 12.96 -4.30
CA VAL A 77 -0.42 13.75 -4.55
C VAL A 77 -0.17 14.78 -5.63
N ASP A 78 -1.21 15.11 -6.38
CA ASP A 78 -1.23 16.24 -7.30
C ASP A 78 -1.17 17.59 -6.54
N GLU A 79 -0.41 18.54 -7.08
CA GLU A 79 -0.14 19.82 -6.42
C GLU A 79 -1.38 20.71 -6.30
N ASP A 80 -2.32 20.59 -7.23
CA ASP A 80 -3.50 21.45 -7.30
C ASP A 80 -4.71 20.83 -6.58
N SER A 81 -4.86 19.50 -6.63
CA SER A 81 -6.04 18.79 -6.15
C SER A 81 -5.84 18.00 -4.86
N ASP A 82 -4.59 17.79 -4.41
CA ASP A 82 -4.25 16.98 -3.23
C ASP A 82 -4.75 15.52 -3.34
N VAL A 83 -4.95 15.04 -4.58
CA VAL A 83 -5.39 13.67 -4.88
C VAL A 83 -4.17 12.82 -5.21
N LEU A 84 -4.09 11.63 -4.61
CA LEU A 84 -3.07 10.62 -4.92
C LEU A 84 -3.32 9.98 -6.30
N ASP A 85 -2.75 10.56 -7.36
CA ASP A 85 -2.94 10.09 -8.74
C ASP A 85 -1.68 9.46 -9.35
N ASP A 86 -0.47 9.83 -8.93
CA ASP A 86 0.79 9.16 -9.29
C ASP A 86 1.11 8.07 -8.26
N VAL A 87 0.49 6.90 -8.44
CA VAL A 87 0.63 5.74 -7.53
C VAL A 87 1.85 4.90 -7.93
N PHE A 88 2.84 4.81 -7.03
CA PHE A 88 4.03 3.97 -7.20
C PHE A 88 3.81 2.52 -6.79
N ALA A 89 2.97 2.29 -5.77
CA ALA A 89 2.65 0.95 -5.31
C ALA A 89 1.21 0.85 -4.81
N ARG A 90 0.55 -0.28 -5.12
CA ARG A 90 -0.63 -0.78 -4.42
C ARG A 90 -0.19 -1.94 -3.55
N MET A 91 -0.55 -1.93 -2.27
CA MET A 91 -0.14 -2.92 -1.29
C MET A 91 -1.37 -3.57 -0.66
N LEU A 92 -1.47 -4.89 -0.72
CA LEU A 92 -2.46 -5.67 0.03
C LEU A 92 -1.81 -6.22 1.30
N VAL A 93 -2.26 -5.76 2.46
CA VAL A 93 -1.67 -6.08 3.76
C VAL A 93 -2.70 -6.80 4.63
N SER A 94 -2.29 -7.92 5.24
CA SER A 94 -3.10 -8.61 6.24
C SER A 94 -3.07 -7.86 7.57
N ARG A 95 -4.24 -7.64 8.16
CA ARG A 95 -4.41 -7.10 9.51
C ARG A 95 -4.39 -8.17 10.59
N ASP A 96 -4.35 -9.44 10.22
CA ASP A 96 -4.24 -10.53 11.18
C ASP A 96 -2.80 -10.58 11.76
N PRO A 97 -2.60 -10.33 13.06
CA PRO A 97 -1.27 -10.34 13.67
C PRO A 97 -0.58 -11.71 13.63
N ASP A 98 -1.35 -12.80 13.56
CA ASP A 98 -0.83 -14.17 13.52
C ASP A 98 -0.53 -14.63 12.09
N ASN A 99 -1.10 -13.96 11.09
CA ASN A 99 -0.91 -14.26 9.66
C ASN A 99 -0.39 -13.04 8.89
N LYS A 100 0.92 -12.80 9.03
CA LYS A 100 1.61 -11.71 8.34
C LYS A 100 1.67 -11.97 6.84
N PHE A 101 1.05 -11.08 6.07
CA PHE A 101 1.05 -11.11 4.62
C PHE A 101 1.13 -9.69 4.08
N CYS A 102 1.93 -9.51 3.03
CA CYS A 102 2.00 -8.29 2.24
C CYS A 102 2.26 -8.68 0.78
N HIS A 103 1.44 -8.18 -0.14
CA HIS A 103 1.67 -8.31 -1.58
C HIS A 103 1.65 -6.93 -2.22
N MET A 104 2.58 -6.68 -3.15
CA MET A 104 2.75 -5.38 -3.77
C MET A 104 2.65 -5.46 -5.29
N LEU A 105 1.88 -4.55 -5.85
CA LEU A 105 1.86 -4.27 -7.27
C LEU A 105 2.55 -2.92 -7.48
N TRP A 106 3.73 -2.99 -8.09
CA TRP A 106 4.54 -1.81 -8.41
C TRP A 106 4.06 -1.16 -9.71
N LYS A 107 4.21 0.16 -9.81
CA LYS A 107 4.06 0.90 -11.07
C LYS A 107 4.95 0.26 -12.14
N ARG A 108 4.37 0.02 -13.31
CA ARG A 108 5.03 -0.48 -14.51
C ARG A 108 4.52 0.40 -15.66
N ASP A 109 5.43 1.09 -16.35
CA ASP A 109 5.13 1.87 -17.56
C ASP A 109 4.75 1.00 -18.76
#